data_AF-A0A954HPU1-F1
#
_entry.id   AF-A0A954HPU1-F1
#
_cell.length_a   1.000
_cell.length_b   1.000
_cell.length_c   1.000
_cell.angle_alpha   90.00
_cell.angle_beta   90.00
_cell.angle_gamma   90.00
#
_symmetry.space_group_name_H-M   'P 1'
#
loop_
_entity.id
_entity.type
_entity.pdbx_description
1 polymer ?
#
loop_
_entity_poly.entity_id
_entity_poly.type
_entity_poly.pdbx_seq_one_letter_code
_entity_poly.pdbx_strand_id
1 'polypeptide(L)' 'MRILASLDHSHIIKFVSGMFDNNEDDLYLFMEYASEGDLAMLIEQAKERKKRIAENLIWNIVLQVAEGTSSLS' A
#
# COMPACT_ATOMS: atom_id res chain seq x y z
N MET A 1 -2.64 -15.70 -8.65
CA MET A 1 -1.65 -15.58 -7.56
C MET A 1 -0.21 -15.31 -7.99
N ARG A 2 0.27 -15.85 -9.13
CA ARG A 2 1.70 -15.82 -9.47
C ARG A 2 2.32 -14.40 -9.60
N ILE A 3 1.56 -13.44 -10.11
CA ILE A 3 2.00 -12.05 -10.27
C ILE A 3 2.13 -11.35 -8.91
N LEU A 4 1.14 -11.49 -8.02
CA LEU A 4 1.20 -10.89 -6.67
C LEU A 4 2.34 -11.48 -5.84
N ALA A 5 2.56 -12.79 -5.92
CA ALA A 5 3.65 -13.46 -5.22
C ALA A 5 5.05 -13.09 -5.74
N SER A 6 5.15 -12.60 -6.99
CA SER A 6 6.42 -12.13 -7.55
C SER A 6 6.76 -10.68 -7.23
N LEU A 7 5.82 -9.92 -6.66
CA LEU A 7 6.07 -8.54 -6.23
C LEU A 7 6.72 -8.57 -4.84
N ASP A 8 8.04 -8.47 -4.79
CA ASP A 8 8.84 -8.42 -3.55
C ASP A 8 9.68 -7.13 -3.55
N HIS A 9 9.12 -6.06 -3.01
CA HIS A 9 9.74 -4.73 -2.99
C HIS A 9 9.35 -3.96 -1.71
N SER A 10 10.28 -3.20 -1.13
CA SER A 10 10.07 -2.50 0.16
C SER A 10 8.95 -1.45 0.14
N HIS A 11 8.58 -0.96 -1.04
CA HIS A 11 7.53 0.06 -1.24
C HIS A 11 6.24 -0.52 -1.85
N ILE A 12 6.09 -1.85 -1.85
CA ILE A 12 4.88 -2.55 -2.30
C ILE A 12 4.40 -3.44 -1.16
N ILE A 13 3.11 -3.34 -0.81
CA ILE A 13 2.50 -4.20 0.20
C ILE A 13 2.64 -5.66 -0.21
N LYS A 14 3.35 -6.44 0.61
CA LYS A 14 3.68 -7.81 0.28
C LYS A 14 2.45 -8.72 0.27
N PHE A 15 2.35 -9.56 -0.75
CA PHE A 15 1.42 -10.68 -0.75
C PHE A 15 1.99 -11.83 0.10
N VAL A 16 1.21 -12.28 1.09
CA VAL A 16 1.62 -13.37 2.00
C VAL A 16 1.07 -14.70 1.50
N SER A 17 -0.24 -14.79 1.30
CA SER A 17 -0.91 -16.00 0.85
C SER A 17 -2.33 -15.69 0.36
N GLY A 18 -3.00 -16.68 -0.22
CA GLY A 18 -4.43 -16.58 -0.48
C GLY A 18 -5.11 -17.93 -0.32
N MET A 19 -6.39 -17.86 0.01
CA MET A 19 -7.22 -19.02 0.33
C MET A 19 -8.55 -18.85 -0.39
N PHE A 20 -9.02 -19.92 -1.02
CA PHE A 20 -10.34 -19.96 -1.64
C PHE A 20 -11.28 -20.78 -0.76
N ASP A 21 -12.40 -20.21 -0.37
CA ASP A 21 -13.46 -20.92 0.34
C ASP A 21 -14.50 -21.45 -0.64
N ASN A 22 -14.49 -22.76 -0.84
CA ASN A 22 -15.41 -23.44 -1.75
C ASN A 22 -16.87 -23.43 -1.28
N ASN A 23 -17.13 -23.13 -0.01
CA ASN A 23 -18.49 -23.10 0.52
C ASN A 23 -19.18 -21.77 0.22
N GLU A 24 -18.41 -20.67 0.24
CA GLU A 24 -18.90 -19.30 0.03
C GLU A 24 -18.56 -18.76 -1.36
N ASP A 25 -17.77 -19.49 -2.16
CA ASP A 25 -17.26 -19.08 -3.49
C ASP A 25 -16.37 -17.81 -3.41
N ASP A 26 -15.71 -17.62 -2.26
CA ASP A 26 -14.96 -16.42 -1.90
C ASP A 26 -13.44 -16.62 -1.96
N LEU A 27 -12.72 -15.57 -2.39
CA LEU A 27 -11.26 -15.53 -2.43
C LEU A 27 -10.70 -14.56 -1.39
N TYR A 28 -9.96 -15.09 -0.42
CA TYR A 28 -9.26 -14.33 0.59
C TYR A 28 -7.80 -14.11 0.20
N LEU A 29 -7.33 -12.87 0.32
CA LEU A 29 -5.93 -12.49 0.13
C LEU A 29 -5.36 -12.02 1.46
N PHE A 30 -4.27 -12.64 1.89
CA PHE A 30 -3.50 -12.22 3.04
C PHE A 30 -2.34 -11.36 2.55
N MET A 31 -2.35 -10.09 2.98
CA MET A 31 -1.38 -9.06 2.60
C MET A 31 -0.66 -8.54 3.86
N GLU A 32 0.51 -7.94 3.68
CA GLU A 32 1.18 -7.18 4.73
C GLU A 32 0.26 -6.08 5.28
N TYR A 33 0.31 -5.88 6.60
CA TYR A 33 -0.51 -4.89 7.27
C TYR A 33 0.18 -3.52 7.35
N ALA A 34 -0.37 -2.53 6.65
CA ALA A 34 0.10 -1.15 6.69
C ALA A 34 -0.50 -0.40 7.90
N SER A 35 0.21 -0.45 9.03
CA SER A 35 -0.31 0.08 10.31
C SER A 35 -0.56 1.59 10.35
N GLU A 36 0.10 2.38 9.49
CA GLU A 36 -0.09 3.84 9.43
C GLU A 36 -1.30 4.27 8.61
N GLY A 37 -2.03 3.32 8.03
CA GLY A 37 -3.18 3.57 7.16
C GLY A 37 -2.77 4.07 5.78
N ASP A 38 -3.62 4.86 5.14
CA ASP A 38 -3.43 5.33 3.77
C ASP A 38 -3.20 6.85 3.66
N LEU A 39 -2.75 7.26 2.46
CA LEU A 39 -2.48 8.66 2.14
C LEU A 39 -3.76 9.52 2.13
N ALA A 40 -4.93 8.94 1.85
CA ALA A 40 -6.18 9.68 1.88
C ALA A 40 -6.49 10.12 3.32
N MET A 41 -6.34 9.22 4.29
CA MET A 41 -6.47 9.50 5.71
C MET A 41 -5.46 10.57 6.15
N LEU A 42 -4.20 10.50 5.71
CA LEU A 42 -3.20 11.53 6.00
C LEU A 42 -3.63 12.92 5.47
N ILE A 43 -4.15 12.99 4.25
CA ILE A 43 -4.62 14.23 3.62
C ILE A 43 -5.84 14.78 4.36
N GLU A 44 -6.79 13.92 4.72
CA GLU A 44 -7.98 14.31 5.48
C GLU A 44 -7.61 14.88 6.84
N GLN A 45 -6.74 14.20 7.59
CA GLN A 45 -6.26 14.71 8.89
C GLN A 45 -5.56 16.07 8.76
N ALA A 46 -4.77 16.29 7.69
CA ALA A 46 -4.14 17.57 7.44
C ALA A 46 -5.18 18.68 7.16
N LYS A 47 -6.21 18.38 6.34
CA LYS A 47 -7.33 19.29 6.06
C LYS A 47 -8.11 19.64 7.32
N GLU A 48 -8.48 18.65 8.13
CA GLU A 48 -9.19 18.83 9.40
C GLU A 48 -8.42 19.71 10.38
N ARG A 49 -7.11 19.47 10.49
CA ARG A 49 -6.22 20.26 11.35
C ARG A 49 -5.88 21.63 10.77
N LYS A 50 -6.34 21.95 9.55
CA LYS A 50 -5.97 23.15 8.77
C LYS A 50 -4.46 23.38 8.70
N LYS A 51 -3.70 22.29 8.62
CA LYS A 51 -2.23 22.31 8.54
C LYS A 51 -1.79 21.75 7.20
N ARG A 52 -0.74 22.32 6.64
CA ARG A 52 -0.08 21.74 5.46
C ARG A 52 0.80 20.57 5.89
N ILE A 53 0.90 19.58 5.01
CA ILE A 53 1.86 18.48 5.13
C ILE A 53 3.25 19.05 4.86
N ALA A 54 4.25 18.62 5.64
CA ALA A 54 5.62 19.08 5.47
C ALA A 54 6.20 18.62 4.13
N GLU A 55 6.95 19.49 3.46
CA GLU A 55 7.43 19.26 2.09
C GLU A 55 8.36 18.03 1.99
N ASN A 56 9.20 17.82 2.99
CA ASN A 56 10.05 16.63 3.09
C ASN A 56 9.25 15.33 3.10
N LEU A 57 8.09 15.31 3.77
CA LEU A 57 7.22 14.14 3.81
C LEU A 57 6.59 13.90 2.44
N ILE A 58 6.15 14.97 1.76
CA ILE A 58 5.61 14.89 0.40
C ILE A 58 6.66 14.29 -0.55
N TRP A 59 7.89 14.80 -0.51
CA TRP A 59 8.96 14.29 -1.37
C TRP A 59 9.31 12.83 -1.07
N ASN A 60 9.36 12.44 0.20
CA ASN A 60 9.59 11.04 0.58
C ASN A 60 8.49 10.11 0.04
N ILE A 61 7.21 10.50 0.15
CA ILE A 61 6.09 9.71 -0.38
C ILE A 61 6.22 9.58 -1.91
N VAL A 62 6.51 10.68 -2.60
CA VAL A 62 6.67 10.66 -4.07
C VAL A 62 7.82 9.74 -4.50
N LEU A 63 8.96 9.80 -3.82
CA LEU A 63 10.11 8.94 -4.10
C LEU A 63 9.79 7.46 -3.88
N GLN A 64 9.17 7.11 -2.75
CA GLN A 64 8.79 5.72 -2.45
C GLN A 64 7.81 5.17 -3.48
N VAL A 65 6.82 5.97 -3.91
CA VAL A 65 5.88 5.58 -4.96
C VAL A 65 6.59 5.39 -6.30
N ALA A 66 7.50 6.29 -6.67
CA ALA A 66 8.27 6.18 -7.91
C ALA A 66 9.20 4.96 -7.93
N GLU A 67 9.86 4.66 -6.81
CA GLU A 67 10.68 3.46 -6.65
C GLU A 67 9.82 2.19 -6.71
N GLY A 68 8.66 2.21 -6.05
CA GLY A 68 7.66 1.16 -6.14
C GLY A 68 7.27 0.87 -7.58
N THR A 69 6.82 1.87 -8.34
CA THR A 69 6.36 1.67 -9.73
C THR A 69 7.46 1.28 -10.70
N SER A 70 8.70 1.72 -10.47
CA SER A 70 9.86 1.31 -11.29
C SER A 70 10.17 -0.19 -11.16
N SER A 71 9.76 -0.83 -10.06
CA SER A 71 9.91 -2.28 -9.89
C SER A 71 8.85 -3.11 -10.64
N LEU A 72 7.79 -2.48 -11.16
CA LEU A 72 6.74 -3.15 -11.95
C LEU A 72 6.95 -3.06 -13.47
N SER A 73 7.90 -2.26 -13.94
CA SER A 73 8.24 -2.06 -15.36
C SER A 73 9.41 -2.92 -15.81
#